data_AF-A0A414T399-F1
#
_entry.id   AF-A0A414T399-F1
#
_cell.length_a   1.000
_cell.length_b   1.000
_cell.length_c   1.000
_cell.angle_alpha   90.00
_cell.angle_beta   90.00
_cell.angle_gamma   90.00
#
_symmetry.space_group_name_H-M   'P 1'
#
loop_
_entity.id
_entity.type
_entity.pdbx_description
1 polymer ?
#
loop_
_entity_poly.entity_id
_entity_poly.type
_entity_poly.pdbx_seq_one_letter_code
_entity_poly.pdbx_strand_id
1 'polypeptide(L)'
;MLLFLILVIAAIWDYLYRKIPNWLICIGLIIGWISSSYSIFERVLSLFILFIIGMFGLMGLGDIKLWMVMAMFLGFIKSCYVIGLAALLLILHQFIKNWKNTMNILTISLKDFWLTKKIRIFDQISYAFSPYILISFVILQVINRAC
;
A
#
# COMPACT_ATOMS: atom_id res chain seq x y z
N MET A 1 2.74 13.07 12.44
CA MET A 1 1.30 13.12 12.78
C MET A 1 0.41 13.32 11.56
N LEU A 2 0.73 14.22 10.63
CA LEU A 2 -0.11 14.49 9.45
C LEU A 2 -0.36 13.24 8.57
N LEU A 3 0.68 12.47 8.26
CA LEU A 3 0.55 11.22 7.51
C LEU A 3 -0.40 10.21 8.19
N PHE A 4 -0.35 10.11 9.53
CA PHE A 4 -1.22 9.22 10.29
C PHE A 4 -2.70 9.59 10.10
N LEU A 5 -3.04 10.88 10.14
CA LEU A 5 -4.42 11.34 9.90
C LEU A 5 -4.89 11.01 8.48
N ILE A 6 -4.04 11.23 7.47
CA ILE A 6 -4.35 10.89 6.07
C ILE A 6 -4.62 9.39 5.93
N LEU A 7 -3.78 8.55 6.55
CA LEU A 7 -3.95 7.09 6.54
C LEU A 7 -5.22 6.65 7.26
N VAL A 8 -5.58 7.25 8.40
CA VAL A 8 -6.81 6.94 9.14
C VAL A 8 -8.04 7.23 8.27
N ILE A 9 -8.10 8.42 7.68
CA ILE A 9 -9.24 8.81 6.84
C ILE A 9 -9.30 7.91 5.60
N ALA A 10 -8.15 7.61 4.98
CA ALA A 10 -8.09 6.70 3.85
C ALA A 10 -8.52 5.28 4.21
N ALA A 11 -8.14 4.75 5.38
CA ALA A 11 -8.53 3.42 5.84
C ALA A 11 -10.05 3.34 6.11
N ILE A 12 -10.64 4.38 6.71
CA ILE A 12 -12.09 4.47 6.93
C ILE A 12 -12.84 4.51 5.60
N TRP A 13 -12.40 5.35 4.66
CA TRP A 13 -13.01 5.46 3.34
C TRP A 13 -12.86 4.19 2.52
N ASP A 14 -11.71 3.55 2.57
CA ASP A 14 -11.47 2.28 1.89
C ASP A 14 -12.33 1.15 2.50
N TYR A 15 -12.49 1.13 3.82
CA TYR A 15 -13.37 0.16 4.49
C TYR A 15 -14.85 0.35 4.13
N LEU A 16 -15.35 1.59 4.16
CA LEU A 16 -16.77 1.93 3.95
C LEU A 16 -17.17 1.94 2.47
N TYR A 17 -16.36 2.57 1.62
CA TYR A 17 -16.72 2.87 0.23
C TYR A 17 -15.84 2.15 -0.80
N ARG A 18 -14.81 1.41 -0.37
CA ARG A 18 -13.86 0.70 -1.25
C ARG A 18 -13.20 1.59 -2.29
N LYS A 19 -13.15 2.89 -2.00
CA LYS A 19 -12.63 3.93 -2.88
C LYS A 19 -11.90 4.94 -2.03
N ILE A 20 -10.64 5.18 -2.38
CA ILE A 20 -9.85 6.25 -1.78
C ILE A 20 -10.16 7.55 -2.54
N PRO A 21 -10.67 8.60 -1.87
CA PRO A 21 -11.03 9.83 -2.54
C PRO A 21 -9.80 10.55 -3.11
N ASN A 22 -9.88 10.97 -4.38
CA ASN A 22 -8.79 11.69 -5.04
C ASN A 22 -8.45 13.03 -4.37
N TRP A 23 -9.45 13.71 -3.77
CA TRP A 23 -9.21 14.98 -3.06
C TRP A 23 -8.26 14.79 -1.86
N LEU A 24 -8.38 13.66 -1.16
CA LEU A 24 -7.52 13.31 -0.02
C LEU A 24 -6.08 13.03 -0.48
N ILE A 25 -5.93 12.36 -1.61
CA ILE A 25 -4.62 12.14 -2.24
C ILE A 25 -3.98 13.48 -2.63
N CYS A 26 -4.74 14.39 -3.27
CA CYS A 26 -4.21 15.72 -3.64
C CYS A 26 -3.74 16.50 -2.41
N ILE A 27 -4.55 16.56 -1.34
CA ILE A 27 -4.15 17.21 -0.09
C ILE A 27 -2.89 16.55 0.50
N GLY A 28 -2.85 15.22 0.50
CA GLY A 28 -1.70 14.47 0.99
C GLY A 28 -0.41 14.75 0.21
N LEU A 29 -0.49 14.87 -1.12
CA LEU A 29 0.66 15.22 -1.96
C LEU A 29 1.12 16.66 -1.71
N ILE A 30 0.20 17.62 -1.58
CA ILE A 30 0.54 19.03 -1.32
C ILE A 30 1.22 19.18 0.05
N ILE A 31 0.61 18.62 1.09
CA ILE A 31 1.18 18.65 2.44
C ILE A 31 2.51 17.92 2.46
N GLY A 32 2.56 16.73 1.84
CA GLY A 32 3.78 15.97 1.66
C GLY A 32 4.86 16.85 1.06
N TRP A 33 4.58 17.50 -0.08
CA TRP A 33 5.48 18.42 -0.79
C TRP A 33 6.11 19.47 0.12
N ILE A 34 5.32 20.10 0.98
CA ILE A 34 5.77 21.18 1.85
C ILE A 34 6.54 20.66 3.06
N SER A 35 6.10 19.56 3.67
CA SER A 35 6.57 19.13 5.00
C SER A 35 7.70 18.10 5.00
N SER A 36 8.18 17.65 3.84
CA SER A 36 9.14 16.56 3.76
C SER A 36 10.56 17.00 4.08
N SER A 37 11.27 16.15 4.82
CA SER A 37 12.70 16.32 5.13
C SER A 37 13.62 15.76 4.03
N TYR A 38 13.08 15.15 2.98
CA TYR A 38 13.85 14.52 1.90
C TYR A 38 14.17 15.51 0.78
N SER A 39 15.29 15.26 0.08
CA SER A 39 15.71 16.07 -1.07
C SER A 39 14.66 16.06 -2.19
N ILE A 40 14.52 17.15 -2.93
CA ILE A 40 13.56 17.24 -4.06
C ILE A 40 13.83 16.12 -5.08
N PHE A 41 15.10 15.78 -5.30
CA PHE A 41 15.52 14.72 -6.21
C PHE A 41 14.98 13.35 -5.79
N GLU A 42 15.17 12.94 -4.52
CA GLU A 42 14.66 11.66 -4.01
C GLU A 42 13.14 11.54 -4.12
N ARG A 43 12.44 12.66 -3.99
CA ARG A 43 10.98 12.71 -4.00
C ARG A 43 10.44 12.54 -5.41
N VAL A 44 10.98 13.26 -6.37
CA VAL A 44 10.65 13.10 -7.80
C VAL A 44 10.99 11.69 -8.26
N LEU A 45 12.16 11.17 -7.87
CA LEU A 45 12.58 9.80 -8.17
C LEU A 45 11.59 8.77 -7.60
N SER A 46 11.17 8.94 -6.34
CA SER A 46 10.20 8.03 -5.72
C SER A 46 8.85 8.02 -6.42
N LEU A 47 8.34 9.18 -6.83
CA LEU A 47 7.09 9.28 -7.59
C LEU A 47 7.22 8.62 -8.96
N PHE A 48 8.35 8.83 -9.64
CA PHE A 48 8.60 8.26 -10.96
C PHE A 48 8.66 6.73 -10.92
N ILE A 49 9.37 6.17 -9.93
CA ILE A 49 9.43 4.72 -9.72
C ILE A 49 8.04 4.16 -9.42
N LEU A 50 7.27 4.81 -8.54
CA LEU A 50 5.92 4.37 -8.19
C LEU A 50 4.93 4.49 -9.34
N PHE A 51 5.10 5.49 -10.20
CA PHE A 51 4.31 5.63 -11.41
C PHE A 51 4.52 4.44 -12.36
N ILE A 52 5.80 4.05 -12.59
CA ILE A 52 6.13 2.86 -13.39
C ILE A 52 5.53 1.60 -12.75
N ILE A 53 5.67 1.43 -11.43
CA ILE A 53 5.07 0.29 -10.71
C ILE A 53 3.55 0.26 -10.91
N GLY A 54 2.91 1.43 -10.89
CA GLY A 54 1.47 1.54 -11.13
C GLY A 54 1.04 1.11 -12.52
N MET A 55 1.90 1.25 -13.54
CA MET A 55 1.61 0.79 -14.91
C MET A 55 1.55 -0.73 -15.01
N PHE A 56 2.23 -1.49 -14.13
CA PHE A 56 2.17 -2.95 -14.13
C PHE A 56 0.84 -3.51 -13.61
N GLY A 57 -0.04 -2.67 -13.04
CA GLY A 57 -1.38 -3.10 -12.60
C GLY A 57 -1.38 -4.14 -11.47
N LEU A 58 -0.28 -4.24 -10.72
CA LEU A 58 -0.13 -5.20 -9.61
C LEU A 58 -1.04 -4.89 -8.41
N MET A 59 -1.45 -3.63 -8.28
CA MET A 59 -2.12 -3.08 -7.11
C MET A 59 -3.23 -2.11 -7.55
N GLY A 60 -4.26 -1.94 -6.71
CA GLY A 60 -5.33 -0.97 -6.97
C GLY A 60 -4.77 0.44 -7.18
N LEU A 61 -5.27 1.15 -8.20
CA LEU A 61 -4.82 2.51 -8.52
C LEU A 61 -5.01 3.49 -7.35
N GLY A 62 -6.01 3.27 -6.49
CA GLY A 62 -6.19 4.03 -5.25
C GLY A 62 -5.03 3.82 -4.27
N ASP A 63 -4.65 2.57 -4.05
CA ASP A 63 -3.60 2.21 -3.09
C ASP A 63 -2.21 2.65 -3.57
N ILE A 64 -1.94 2.59 -4.87
CA ILE A 64 -0.69 3.13 -5.46
C ILE A 64 -0.60 4.63 -5.24
N LYS A 65 -1.71 5.37 -5.39
CA LYS A 65 -1.74 6.81 -5.11
C LYS A 65 -1.50 7.11 -3.63
N LEU A 66 -2.06 6.29 -2.75
CA LEU A 66 -1.79 6.41 -1.32
C LEU A 66 -0.34 6.07 -0.97
N TRP A 67 0.27 5.09 -1.65
CA TRP A 67 1.69 4.80 -1.55
C TRP A 67 2.54 5.99 -2.01
N MET A 68 2.20 6.64 -3.12
CA MET A 68 2.88 7.86 -3.58
C MET A 68 2.85 8.97 -2.53
N VAL A 69 1.71 9.17 -1.85
CA VAL A 69 1.61 10.10 -0.72
C VAL A 69 2.57 9.66 0.40
N MET A 70 2.52 8.40 0.82
CA MET A 70 3.43 7.90 1.88
C MET A 70 4.91 8.06 1.55
N ALA A 71 5.31 7.78 0.31
CA ALA A 71 6.69 7.90 -0.14
C ALA A 71 7.19 9.34 -0.06
N MET A 72 6.33 10.35 -0.24
CA MET A 72 6.71 11.75 -0.02
C MET A 72 7.04 12.09 1.43
N PHE A 73 6.36 11.45 2.39
CA PHE A 73 6.54 11.70 3.81
C PHE A 73 7.68 10.86 4.42
N LEU A 74 7.81 9.60 4.01
CA LEU A 74 8.72 8.62 4.62
C LEU A 74 9.96 8.33 3.78
N GLY A 75 10.00 8.78 2.53
CA GLY A 75 10.96 8.31 1.54
C GLY A 75 10.58 6.94 0.98
N PHE A 76 11.15 6.62 -0.19
CA PHE A 76 10.81 5.42 -0.95
C PHE A 76 11.05 4.13 -0.15
N ILE A 77 12.24 3.96 0.41
CA ILE A 77 12.65 2.72 1.09
C ILE A 77 11.73 2.40 2.28
N LYS A 78 11.49 3.37 3.17
CA LYS A 78 10.60 3.17 4.33
C LYS A 78 9.17 2.89 3.90
N SER A 79 8.68 3.54 2.85
CA SER A 79 7.34 3.27 2.31
C SER A 79 7.20 1.84 1.76
N CYS A 80 8.25 1.30 1.12
CA CYS A 80 8.27 -0.09 0.66
C CYS A 80 8.16 -1.07 1.83
N TYR A 81 8.86 -0.83 2.94
CA TYR A 81 8.74 -1.68 4.13
C TYR A 81 7.31 -1.69 4.69
N VAL A 82 6.64 -0.53 4.75
CA VAL A 82 5.25 -0.46 5.22
C VAL A 82 4.33 -1.32 4.34
N ILE A 83 4.50 -1.26 3.02
CA ILE A 83 3.64 -2.01 2.09
C ILE A 83 3.96 -3.50 2.07
N GLY A 84 5.25 -3.86 2.16
CA GLY A 84 5.64 -5.26 2.33
C GLY A 84 5.03 -5.87 3.59
N LEU A 85 5.07 -5.14 4.70
CA LEU A 85 4.46 -5.57 5.97
C LEU A 85 2.93 -5.62 5.88
N ALA A 86 2.30 -4.68 5.18
CA ALA A 86 0.85 -4.69 4.93
C ALA A 86 0.41 -5.89 4.10
N ALA A 87 1.17 -6.23 3.06
CA ALA A 87 0.93 -7.42 2.25
C ALA A 87 1.07 -8.71 3.08
N LEU A 88 2.11 -8.80 3.93
CA LEU A 88 2.29 -9.93 4.84
C LEU A 88 1.12 -10.08 5.82
N LEU A 89 0.66 -8.99 6.43
CA LEU A 89 -0.50 -9.01 7.34
C LEU A 89 -1.78 -9.47 6.63
N LEU A 90 -1.99 -9.02 5.39
CA LEU A 90 -3.15 -9.44 4.61
C LEU A 90 -3.09 -10.94 4.29
N ILE A 91 -1.93 -11.44 3.86
CA ILE A 91 -1.73 -12.88 3.61
C ILE A 91 -1.97 -13.69 4.89
N LEU A 92 -1.43 -13.26 6.03
CA LEU A 92 -1.63 -13.94 7.31
C LEU A 92 -3.10 -13.96 7.73
N HIS A 93 -3.80 -12.85 7.61
CA HIS A 93 -5.23 -12.78 7.93
C HIS A 93 -6.05 -13.73 7.05
N GLN A 94 -5.75 -13.79 5.75
CA GLN A 94 -6.43 -14.71 4.82
C GLN A 94 -6.14 -16.18 5.18
N PHE A 95 -4.91 -16.47 5.59
CA PHE A 95 -4.45 -17.79 5.99
C PHE A 95 -5.18 -18.33 7.22
N ILE A 96 -5.41 -17.49 8.23
CA ILE A 96 -6.15 -17.83 9.45
C ILE A 96 -7.63 -18.09 9.13
N LYS A 97 -8.23 -17.27 8.25
CA LYS A 97 -9.67 -17.33 7.97
C LYS A 97 -10.07 -18.52 7.09
N ASN A 98 -9.23 -18.91 6.13
CA ASN A 98 -9.54 -19.98 5.17
C ASN A 98 -8.26 -20.70 4.71
N TRP A 99 -7.67 -21.55 5.58
CA TRP A 99 -6.44 -22.30 5.28
C TRP A 99 -6.49 -23.07 3.94
N LYS A 100 -7.55 -23.88 3.74
CA LYS A 100 -7.70 -24.72 2.53
C LYS A 100 -7.84 -23.90 1.24
N ASN A 101 -8.57 -22.78 1.30
CA ASN A 101 -8.81 -21.95 0.12
C ASN A 101 -7.57 -21.10 -0.22
N THR A 102 -6.85 -20.61 0.79
CA THR A 102 -5.64 -19.78 0.62
C THR A 102 -4.48 -20.56 0.02
N MET A 103 -4.28 -21.82 0.43
CA MET A 103 -3.25 -22.70 -0.17
C MET A 103 -3.56 -23.05 -1.63
N ASN A 104 -4.83 -23.31 -1.97
CA ASN A 104 -5.25 -23.50 -3.36
C ASN A 104 -5.04 -22.21 -4.19
N ILE A 105 -5.36 -21.05 -3.64
CA ILE A 105 -5.15 -19.76 -4.31
C ILE A 105 -3.66 -19.47 -4.53
N LEU A 106 -2.81 -19.69 -3.53
CA LEU A 106 -1.36 -19.49 -3.64
C LEU A 106 -0.72 -20.44 -4.66
N THR A 107 -1.13 -21.72 -4.65
CA THR A 107 -0.62 -22.70 -5.63
C THR A 107 -1.09 -22.41 -7.05
N ILE A 108 -2.33 -21.91 -7.22
CA ILE A 108 -2.84 -21.45 -8.52
C ILE A 108 -2.11 -20.20 -8.98
N SER A 109 -1.87 -19.20 -8.11
CA SER A 109 -1.09 -18.01 -8.48
C SER A 109 0.36 -18.31 -8.85
N LEU A 110 1.00 -19.24 -8.14
CA LEU A 110 2.36 -19.70 -8.47
C LEU A 110 2.39 -20.46 -9.80
N LYS A 111 1.39 -21.32 -10.06
CA LYS A 111 1.24 -22.01 -11.35
C LYS A 111 0.93 -21.05 -12.48
N ASP A 112 0.03 -20.07 -12.29
CA ASP A 112 -0.36 -19.10 -13.31
C ASP A 112 0.80 -18.14 -13.65
N PHE A 113 1.58 -17.72 -12.65
CA PHE A 113 2.83 -16.97 -12.83
C PHE A 113 3.85 -17.75 -13.67
N TRP A 114 3.95 -19.06 -13.44
CA TRP A 114 4.88 -19.95 -14.14
C TRP A 114 4.43 -20.32 -15.55
N LEU A 115 3.12 -20.54 -15.78
CA LEU A 115 2.58 -21.08 -17.04
C LEU A 115 2.12 -20.04 -18.06
N THR A 116 1.55 -18.90 -17.63
CA THR A 116 0.84 -18.01 -18.58
C THR A 116 1.44 -16.64 -18.74
N LYS A 117 2.45 -16.25 -17.93
CA LYS A 117 2.93 -14.84 -17.83
C LYS A 117 1.79 -13.81 -17.73
N LYS A 118 0.58 -14.25 -17.38
CA LYS A 118 -0.59 -13.40 -17.15
C LYS A 118 -0.88 -13.47 -15.67
N ILE A 119 -0.61 -12.36 -15.01
CA ILE A 119 -1.06 -12.14 -13.65
C ILE A 119 -2.58 -12.06 -13.75
N ARG A 120 -3.29 -13.11 -13.30
CA ARG A 120 -4.72 -12.97 -13.05
C ARG A 120 -4.84 -11.89 -11.99
N ILE A 121 -5.31 -10.72 -12.41
CA ILE A 121 -5.70 -9.63 -11.53
C ILE A 121 -6.73 -10.26 -10.62
N PHE A 122 -6.34 -10.54 -9.39
CA PHE A 122 -7.28 -10.94 -8.37
C PHE A 122 -8.36 -9.88 -8.36
N ASP A 123 -9.61 -10.28 -8.52
CA ASP A 123 -10.72 -9.50 -8.02
C ASP A 123 -10.55 -9.42 -6.49
N GLN A 124 -9.64 -8.56 -6.04
CA GLN A 124 -9.48 -8.07 -4.67
C GLN A 124 -10.71 -7.24 -4.24
N ILE A 125 -11.87 -7.46 -4.86
CA ILE A 125 -13.14 -6.79 -4.59
C ILE A 125 -13.54 -7.00 -3.11
N SER A 126 -13.01 -8.02 -2.42
CA SER A 126 -13.43 -8.38 -1.06
C SER A 126 -12.65 -7.73 0.09
N TYR A 127 -11.38 -7.31 -0.06
CA TYR A 127 -10.56 -6.83 1.08
C TYR A 127 -9.90 -5.47 0.86
N ALA A 128 -10.17 -4.53 1.77
CA ALA A 128 -9.65 -3.17 1.77
C ALA A 128 -8.17 -3.23 2.18
N PHE A 129 -7.26 -2.75 1.35
CA PHE A 129 -5.81 -2.83 1.59
C PHE A 129 -5.32 -1.70 2.50
N SER A 130 -5.95 -0.52 2.44
CA SER A 130 -5.56 0.68 3.20
C SER A 130 -5.56 0.49 4.74
N PRO A 131 -6.49 -0.26 5.36
CA PRO A 131 -6.41 -0.58 6.79
C PRO A 131 -5.13 -1.34 7.18
N TYR A 132 -4.65 -2.26 6.34
CA TYR A 132 -3.40 -2.99 6.60
C TYR A 132 -2.18 -2.10 6.45
N ILE A 133 -2.21 -1.14 5.52
CA ILE A 133 -1.18 -0.10 5.41
C ILE A 133 -1.10 0.71 6.71
N LEU A 134 -2.24 1.13 7.26
CA LEU A 134 -2.30 1.88 8.51
C LEU A 134 -1.71 1.09 9.67
N ILE A 135 -2.11 -0.18 9.84
CA ILE A 135 -1.58 -1.04 10.90
C ILE A 135 -0.07 -1.19 10.76
N SER A 136 0.40 -1.43 9.54
CA SER A 136 1.83 -1.58 9.25
C SER A 136 2.62 -0.31 9.55
N PHE A 137 2.05 0.86 9.22
CA PHE A 137 2.64 2.14 9.54
C PHE A 137 2.80 2.34 11.05
N VAL A 138 1.77 2.00 11.84
CA VAL A 138 1.81 2.08 13.30
C VAL A 138 2.86 1.14 13.88
N ILE A 139 2.90 -0.12 13.44
CA ILE A 139 3.90 -1.11 13.88
C ILE A 139 5.31 -0.57 13.63
N LEU A 140 5.57 -0.08 12.42
CA LEU A 140 6.89 0.41 12.03
C LEU A 140 7.29 1.67 12.81
N GLN A 141 6.33 2.52 13.15
CA GLN A 141 6.56 3.69 13.99
C GLN A 141 6.86 3.34 15.46
N VAL A 142 6.23 2.29 15.99
CA VAL A 142 6.53 1.77 17.33
C VAL A 142 7.94 1.17 17.36
N ILE A 143 8.30 0.35 16.36
CA ILE A 143 9.63 -0.26 16.26
C ILE A 143 10.72 0.82 16.18
N ASN A 144 10.55 1.84 15.33
CA ASN A 144 11.53 2.93 15.19
C ASN A 144 11.65 3.85 16.41
N ARG A 145 10.72 3.78 17.37
CA ARG A 145 10.81 4.52 18.65
C ARG A 145 11.38 3.68 19.79
N ALA A 146 11.42 2.36 19.62
CA ALA A 146 11.92 1.42 20.62
C ALA A 146 13.43 1.13 20.48
N CYS A 147 14.03 1.47 19.35
CA CYS A 147 15.48 1.58 19.14
C CYS A 147 15.93 3.04 19.26
#